data_AF-A0A7W0XRJ5-F1
#
_entry.id   AF-A0A7W0XRJ5-F1
#
_cell.length_a   1.000
_cell.length_b   1.000
_cell.length_c   1.000
_cell.angle_alpha   90.00
_cell.angle_beta   90.00
_cell.angle_gamma   90.00
#
_symmetry.space_group_name_H-M   'P 1'
#
loop_
_entity.id
_entity.type
_entity.pdbx_description
1 polymer ?
#
loop_
_entity_poly.entity_id
_entity_poly.type
_entity_poly.pdbx_seq_one_letter_code
_entity_poly.pdbx_strand_id
1 'polypeptide(L)' 'MSHLGQIDPHMLSAVAANTPAWGFGIPAPTGEQHAGVPIVNAGPWGRDYHTPLERMHTGYGFEILPELLLKIIRNVLRPD' A
#
# COMPACT_ATOMS: atom_id res chain seq x y z
N MET A 1 -4.21 1.44 -5.57
CA MET A 1 -4.22 0.94 -4.17
C MET A 1 -4.86 -0.43 -4.17
N SER A 2 -4.40 -1.34 -3.32
CA SER A 2 -5.02 -2.67 -3.18
C SER A 2 -6.34 -2.55 -2.42
N HIS A 3 -7.42 -3.11 -2.96
CA HIS A 3 -8.73 -3.19 -2.29
C HIS A 3 -8.80 -4.33 -1.26
N LEU A 4 -7.70 -5.07 -1.05
CA LEU A 4 -7.67 -6.22 -0.16
C LEU A 4 -7.51 -5.86 1.32
N GLY A 5 -7.05 -4.64 1.61
CA GLY A 5 -6.76 -4.19 2.96
C GLY A 5 -7.98 -3.84 3.81
N GLN A 6 -7.71 -3.51 5.07
CA GLN A 6 -8.70 -2.94 5.97
C GLN A 6 -9.02 -1.49 5.59
N ILE A 7 -10.29 -1.11 5.74
CA ILE A 7 -10.77 0.25 5.56
C ILE A 7 -11.32 0.75 6.88
N ASP A 8 -10.94 1.97 7.24
CA ASP A 8 -11.67 2.78 8.22
C ASP A 8 -12.77 3.56 7.48
N PRO A 9 -14.07 3.25 7.69
CA PRO A 9 -15.17 3.96 7.05
C PRO A 9 -15.15 5.47 7.32
N HIS A 10 -14.60 5.91 8.45
CA HIS A 10 -14.51 7.32 8.81
C HIS A 10 -13.51 8.09 7.93
N MET A 11 -12.54 7.40 7.35
CA MET A 11 -11.53 8.00 6.46
C MET A 11 -11.95 8.05 4.99
N LEU A 12 -13.04 7.35 4.64
CA LEU A 12 -13.43 7.16 3.26
C LEU A 12 -13.79 8.47 2.55
N SER A 13 -14.47 9.38 3.26
CA SER A 13 -14.83 10.70 2.73
C SER A 13 -13.58 11.55 2.43
N ALA A 14 -12.57 11.51 3.31
CA ALA A 14 -11.31 12.21 3.10
C ALA A 14 -10.51 11.64 1.93
N VAL A 15 -10.46 10.31 1.78
CA VAL A 15 -9.81 9.65 0.64
C VAL A 15 -10.52 10.01 -0.66
N ALA A 16 -11.86 9.95 -0.68
CA ALA A 16 -12.67 10.30 -1.84
C ALA A 16 -12.43 11.74 -2.28
N ALA A 17 -12.46 12.70 -1.35
CA ALA A 17 -12.25 14.12 -1.63
C ALA A 17 -10.85 14.43 -2.19
N ASN A 18 -9.85 13.61 -1.87
CA ASN A 18 -8.47 13.78 -2.32
C ASN A 18 -8.07 12.82 -3.46
N THR A 19 -9.02 12.10 -4.04
CA THR A 19 -8.79 11.19 -5.16
C THR A 19 -9.56 11.70 -6.38
N PRO A 20 -8.95 12.48 -7.29
CA PRO A 20 -9.66 13.11 -8.40
C PRO A 20 -10.41 12.12 -9.31
N ALA A 21 -9.95 10.87 -9.39
CA ALA A 21 -10.60 9.81 -10.19
C ALA A 21 -11.72 9.06 -9.45
N TRP A 22 -12.06 9.46 -8.21
CA TRP A 22 -13.08 8.78 -7.39
C TRP A 22 -14.46 8.84 -8.05
N GLY A 23 -15.13 7.69 -8.15
CA GLY A 23 -16.46 7.57 -8.76
C GLY A 23 -16.47 7.57 -10.31
N PHE A 24 -15.34 7.88 -10.96
CA PHE A 24 -15.20 7.85 -12.42
C PHE A 24 -14.26 6.74 -12.91
N GLY A 25 -13.05 6.69 -12.36
CA GLY A 25 -12.02 5.69 -12.70
C GLY A 25 -11.63 4.77 -11.53
N ILE A 26 -11.98 5.16 -10.31
CA ILE A 26 -11.88 4.33 -9.11
C ILE A 26 -13.31 4.17 -8.58
N PRO A 27 -13.95 3.01 -8.73
CA PRO A 27 -15.30 2.81 -8.24
C PRO A 27 -15.35 3.02 -6.73
N ALA A 28 -16.39 3.69 -6.27
CA ALA A 28 -16.60 3.86 -4.84
C ALA A 28 -16.79 2.47 -4.20
N PRO A 29 -16.07 2.18 -3.11
CA PRO A 29 -16.18 0.90 -2.43
C PRO A 29 -17.59 0.72 -1.88
N THR A 30 -18.35 -0.23 -2.43
CA THR A 30 -19.75 -0.51 -2.04
C THR A 30 -19.88 -1.39 -0.80
N GLY A 31 -18.88 -1.38 0.08
CA GLY A 31 -18.81 -2.24 1.29
C GLY A 31 -18.29 -3.66 1.03
N GLU A 32 -18.79 -4.33 -0.02
CA GLU A 32 -18.47 -5.76 -0.30
C GLU A 32 -17.11 -6.02 -0.96
N GLN A 33 -16.41 -4.97 -1.40
CA GLN A 33 -15.20 -5.09 -2.22
C GLN A 33 -13.91 -5.22 -1.39
N HIS A 34 -13.99 -5.30 -0.06
CA HIS A 34 -12.82 -5.33 0.84
C HIS A 34 -12.72 -6.69 1.51
N ALA A 35 -11.59 -7.35 1.30
CA ALA A 35 -11.31 -8.61 1.96
C ALA A 35 -11.01 -8.42 3.46
N GLY A 36 -10.80 -7.18 3.93
CA GLY A 36 -10.55 -6.87 5.35
C GLY A 36 -9.27 -7.51 5.88
N VAL A 37 -8.37 -7.90 4.98
CA VAL A 37 -7.16 -8.65 5.32
C VAL A 37 -6.20 -7.71 6.04
N PRO A 38 -5.57 -8.12 7.15
CA PRO A 38 -4.45 -7.39 7.73
C PRO A 38 -3.36 -7.22 6.67
N ILE A 39 -3.03 -5.96 6.34
CA ILE A 39 -1.99 -5.64 5.36
C ILE A 39 -0.92 -4.76 5.97
N VAL A 40 0.29 -4.91 5.47
CA VAL A 40 1.40 -3.98 5.68
C VAL A 40 1.92 -3.58 4.31
N ASN A 41 2.04 -2.28 4.06
CA ASN A 41 2.71 -1.77 2.86
C ASN A 41 4.18 -1.53 3.19
N ALA A 42 5.07 -2.32 2.58
CA ALA A 42 6.51 -2.15 2.67
C ALA A 42 7.07 -2.08 1.25
N GLY A 43 7.80 -1.00 0.95
CA GLY A 43 8.32 -0.74 -0.38
C GLY A 43 9.56 0.14 -0.34
N PRO A 44 10.17 0.39 -1.50
CA PRO A 44 11.37 1.20 -1.60
C PRO A 44 11.11 2.67 -1.24
N TRP A 45 12.10 3.27 -0.59
CA TRP A 45 12.13 4.71 -0.35
C TRP A 45 12.79 5.42 -1.52
N GLY A 46 12.08 6.41 -2.08
CA GLY A 46 12.59 7.27 -3.13
C GLY A 46 12.03 8.69 -3.09
N ARG A 47 12.23 9.41 -4.19
CA ARG A 47 11.59 10.69 -4.50
C ARG A 47 11.03 10.65 -5.91
N ASP A 48 10.18 11.62 -6.20
CA ASP A 48 9.70 11.92 -7.55
C ASP A 48 8.87 10.76 -8.17
N TYR A 49 8.07 10.08 -7.33
CA TYR A 49 7.19 8.96 -7.72
C TYR A 49 6.32 9.32 -8.94
N HIS A 50 6.27 8.42 -9.92
CA HIS A 50 5.50 8.56 -11.16
C HIS A 50 5.95 9.74 -12.04
N THR A 51 7.23 10.12 -11.97
CA THR A 51 7.81 11.14 -12.84
C THR A 51 9.05 10.61 -13.57
N PRO A 52 9.50 11.24 -14.67
CA PRO A 52 10.74 10.83 -15.35
C PRO A 52 12.01 10.95 -14.50
N LEU A 53 11.96 11.67 -13.38
CA LEU A 53 13.07 11.85 -12.45
C LEU A 53 12.97 10.93 -11.22
N GLU A 54 12.07 9.93 -11.27
CA GLU A 54 11.88 8.97 -10.20
C GLU A 54 13.21 8.30 -9.81
N ARG A 55 13.47 8.28 -8.51
CA ARG A 55 14.76 7.87 -7.94
C ARG A 55 14.55 7.16 -6.63
N MET A 56 15.24 6.04 -6.44
CA MET A 56 15.20 5.22 -5.24
C MET A 56 16.53 5.28 -4.48
N HIS A 57 16.49 5.20 -3.15
CA HIS A 57 17.68 4.98 -2.34
C HIS A 57 18.19 3.55 -2.54
N THR A 58 19.27 3.38 -3.30
CA THR A 58 19.77 2.06 -3.73
C THR A 58 20.13 1.14 -2.57
N GLY A 59 20.85 1.64 -1.56
CA GLY A 59 21.20 0.83 -0.39
C GLY A 59 19.97 0.35 0.41
N TYR A 60 18.90 1.15 0.42
CA TYR A 60 17.66 0.70 1.06
C TYR A 60 16.94 -0.30 0.16
N GLY A 61 16.77 0.01 -1.13
CA GLY A 61 16.03 -0.82 -2.07
C GLY A 61 16.65 -2.19 -2.33
N PHE A 62 17.98 -2.29 -2.41
CA PHE A 62 18.67 -3.51 -2.81
C PHE A 62 19.34 -4.27 -1.68
N GLU A 63 19.60 -3.64 -0.53
CA GLU A 63 20.26 -4.31 0.61
C GLU A 63 19.30 -4.49 1.78
N ILE A 64 18.67 -3.41 2.25
CA ILE A 64 17.84 -3.44 3.47
C ILE A 64 16.45 -4.02 3.22
N LEU A 65 15.76 -3.53 2.19
CA LEU A 65 14.36 -3.87 1.92
C LEU A 65 14.15 -5.38 1.66
N PRO A 66 15.00 -6.08 0.89
CA PRO A 66 14.85 -7.52 0.70
C PRO A 66 14.91 -8.30 2.02
N GLU A 67 15.85 -7.98 2.91
CA GLU A 67 15.94 -8.61 4.23
C GLU A 67 14.75 -8.27 5.13
N LEU A 68 14.29 -7.02 5.09
CA LEU A 68 13.13 -6.58 5.85
C LEU A 68 11.88 -7.34 5.41
N LEU A 69 11.63 -7.45 4.11
CA LEU A 69 10.52 -8.21 3.55
C LEU A 69 10.57 -9.68 3.99
N LEU A 70 11.75 -10.30 3.93
CA LEU A 70 11.93 -11.67 4.39
C LEU A 70 11.63 -11.82 5.89
N LYS A 71 12.04 -10.87 6.72
CA LYS A 71 11.72 -10.84 8.16
C LYS A 71 10.23 -10.68 8.40
N ILE A 72 9.54 -9.81 7.67
CA ILE A 72 8.08 -9.63 7.76
C ILE A 72 7.39 -10.95 7.43
N ILE A 73 7.70 -11.55 6.28
CA ILE A 73 7.09 -12.80 5.82
C ILE A 73 7.30 -13.91 6.84
N ARG A 74 8.53 -14.10 7.33
CA ARG A 74 8.85 -15.14 8.32
C ARG A 74 8.10 -14.97 9.64
N ASN A 75 7.94 -13.73 10.11
CA ASN A 75 7.22 -13.48 11.36
C ASN A 75 5.70 -13.64 11.19
N VAL A 76 5.15 -13.24 10.04
CA VAL A 76 3.71 -13.38 9.75
C VAL A 76 3.32 -14.85 9.53
N LEU A 77 4.19 -15.64 8.90
CA LEU A 77 3.95 -17.06 8.62
C LEU A 77 4.49 -17.99 9.72
N ARG A 78 4.97 -17.45 10.84
CA ARG A 78 5.48 -18.28 11.94
C ARG A 78 4.30 -19.05 12.54
N PRO A 79 4.36 -20.39 12.62
CA PRO A 79 3.35 -21.15 13.34
C PRO A 79 3.36 -20.76 14.82
N ASP A 80 2.19 -20.83 15.45
CA ASP A 80 2.03 -20.61 16.89
C ASP A 80 2.79 -21.66 17.71
#